data_AF-A0A7X8VQB7-F1
#
_entry.id   AF-A0A7X8VQB7-F1
#
_cell.length_a   1.000
_cell.length_b   1.000
_cell.length_c   1.000
_cell.angle_alpha   90.00
_cell.angle_beta   90.00
_cell.angle_gamma   90.00
#
_symmetry.space_group_name_H-M   'P 1'
#
loop_
_entity.id
_entity.type
_entity.pdbx_description
1 polymer ?
#
loop_
_entity_poly.entity_id
_entity_poly.type
_entity_poly.pdbx_seq_one_letter_code
_entity_poly.pdbx_strand_id
1 'polypeptide(L)'
;MKSAYELAMERLGGNTQQLSNEQKELLAEVDREFEAKLAQAKFAAQDRRKKAQGDPEKNQEIQEDLELELRSIQVQKENRKEKMRQGFNQE
;
A
#
# COMPACT_ATOMS: atom_id res chain seq x y z
N MET A 1 35.21 6.37 9.48
CA MET A 1 34.35 5.82 10.55
C MET A 1 33.03 5.43 9.89
N LYS A 2 32.63 4.15 9.96
CA LYS A 2 31.35 3.72 9.38
C LYS A 2 30.19 4.25 10.23
N SER A 3 29.08 4.60 9.58
CA SER A 3 27.86 5.07 10.26
C SER A 3 27.20 3.92 11.03
N ALA A 4 26.56 4.23 12.16
CA ALA A 4 25.79 3.25 12.95
C ALA A 4 24.71 2.53 12.12
N TYR A 5 24.19 3.19 11.08
CA TYR A 5 23.26 2.62 10.11
C TYR A 5 23.89 1.52 9.25
N GLU A 6 25.12 1.74 8.78
CA GLU A 6 25.88 0.78 7.96
C GLU A 6 26.26 -0.46 8.79
N LEU A 7 26.60 -0.26 10.06
CA LEU A 7 26.92 -1.34 10.99
C LEU A 7 25.70 -2.20 11.35
N ALA A 8 24.51 -1.59 11.43
CA ALA A 8 23.25 -2.29 11.66
C ALA A 8 22.83 -3.13 10.45
N MET A 9 23.07 -2.62 9.24
CA MET A 9 22.80 -3.34 7.99
C MET A 9 23.78 -4.50 7.75
N GLU A 10 25.06 -4.35 8.10
CA GLU A 10 26.04 -5.44 8.07
C GLU A 10 25.64 -6.60 9.02
N ARG A 11 25.12 -6.29 10.22
CA ARG A 11 24.69 -7.30 11.21
C ARG A 11 23.43 -8.08 10.82
N LEU A 12 22.59 -7.54 9.94
CA LEU A 12 21.34 -8.16 9.49
C LEU A 12 21.51 -9.07 8.26
N GLY A 13 22.74 -9.40 7.85
CA GLY A 13 23.00 -10.26 6.69
C GLY A 13 23.00 -9.45 5.39
N GLY A 14 23.84 -8.42 5.35
CA GLY A 14 23.92 -7.41 4.31
C GLY A 14 23.86 -7.93 2.87
N ASN A 15 22.75 -7.60 2.22
CA ASN A 15 22.76 -7.00 0.89
C ASN A 15 21.49 -6.13 0.78
N THR A 16 21.47 -4.96 1.43
CA THR A 16 20.44 -3.98 1.08
C THR A 16 20.78 -3.49 -0.32
N GLN A 17 20.23 -4.14 -1.35
CA GLN A 17 20.26 -3.58 -2.69
C GLN A 17 19.73 -2.16 -2.60
N GLN A 18 20.64 -1.21 -2.78
CA GLN A 18 20.27 0.19 -2.76
C GLN A 18 19.46 0.42 -4.03
N LEU A 19 18.15 0.57 -3.85
CA LEU A 19 17.27 0.88 -4.98
C LEU A 19 17.73 2.17 -5.64
N SER A 20 17.84 2.14 -6.97
CA SER A 20 18.12 3.34 -7.75
C SER A 20 17.00 4.37 -7.56
N ASN A 21 17.28 5.63 -7.89
CA ASN A 21 16.25 6.67 -7.82
C ASN A 21 15.05 6.33 -8.73
N GLU A 22 15.30 5.69 -9.88
CA GLU A 22 14.26 5.21 -10.79
C GLU A 22 13.42 4.09 -10.17
N GLN A 23 14.06 3.09 -9.54
CA GLN A 23 13.35 2.01 -8.85
C GLN A 23 12.51 2.53 -7.68
N LYS A 24 13.00 3.54 -6.94
CA LYS A 24 12.24 4.22 -5.89
C LYS A 24 11.04 4.98 -6.45
N GLU A 25 11.22 5.69 -7.57
CA GLU A 25 10.12 6.43 -8.20
C GLU A 25 9.03 5.47 -8.72
N LEU A 26 9.42 4.33 -9.31
CA LEU A 26 8.49 3.29 -9.74
C LEU A 26 7.66 2.74 -8.57
N LEU A 27 8.27 2.53 -7.39
CA LEU A 27 7.54 2.11 -6.19
C LEU A 27 6.62 3.24 -5.68
N ALA A 28 7.07 4.49 -5.73
CA ALA A 28 6.27 5.65 -5.33
C ALA A 28 5.06 5.84 -6.25
N GLU A 29 5.18 5.57 -7.55
CA GLU A 29 4.07 5.58 -8.50
C GLU A 29 2.99 4.56 -8.12
N VAL A 30 3.41 3.35 -7.70
CA VAL A 30 2.47 2.36 -7.17
C VAL A 30 1.79 2.87 -5.90
N ASP A 31 2.51 3.50 -4.98
CA ASP A 31 1.87 4.06 -3.79
C ASP A 31 0.84 5.13 -4.16
N ARG A 32 1.13 6.05 -5.09
CA ARG A 32 0.19 7.07 -5.59
C ARG A 32 -1.06 6.45 -6.25
N GLU A 33 -0.88 5.43 -7.09
CA GLU A 33 -1.99 4.73 -7.74
C GLU A 33 -2.93 4.09 -6.72
N PHE A 34 -2.37 3.44 -5.70
CA PHE A 34 -3.16 2.77 -4.67
C PHE A 34 -3.77 3.76 -3.67
N GLU A 35 -3.12 4.90 -3.39
CA GLU A 35 -3.74 6.00 -2.64
C GLU A 35 -5.00 6.52 -3.33
N ALA A 36 -4.96 6.69 -4.65
CA ALA A 36 -6.14 7.08 -5.43
C ALA A 36 -7.28 6.04 -5.31
N LYS A 37 -6.95 4.74 -5.37
CA LYS A 37 -7.93 3.65 -5.17
C LYS A 37 -8.53 3.67 -3.77
N LEU A 38 -7.72 3.88 -2.73
CA LEU A 38 -8.20 4.00 -1.35
C LEU A 38 -9.14 5.21 -1.19
N ALA A 39 -8.81 6.35 -1.81
CA ALA A 39 -9.67 7.53 -1.79
C ALA A 39 -10.99 7.26 -2.51
N GLN A 40 -10.95 6.62 -3.68
CA GLN A 40 -12.15 6.24 -4.44
C GLN A 40 -13.07 5.31 -3.64
N ALA A 41 -12.52 4.27 -2.99
CA ALA A 41 -13.29 3.35 -2.15
C ALA A 41 -13.99 4.10 -1.00
N LYS A 42 -13.26 5.00 -0.33
CA LYS A 42 -13.82 5.85 0.74
C LYS A 42 -14.94 6.76 0.23
N PHE A 43 -14.77 7.42 -0.92
CA PHE A 43 -15.82 8.27 -1.50
C PHE A 43 -17.05 7.45 -1.90
N ALA A 44 -16.87 6.27 -2.49
CA ALA A 44 -17.97 5.38 -2.86
C ALA A 44 -18.75 4.91 -1.61
N ALA A 45 -18.06 4.55 -0.53
CA ALA A 45 -18.71 4.20 0.73
C ALA A 45 -19.44 5.39 1.35
N GLN A 46 -18.86 6.59 1.32
CA GLN A 46 -19.53 7.81 1.78
C GLN A 46 -20.82 8.10 1.00
N ASP A 47 -20.81 7.94 -0.33
CA ASP A 47 -22.02 8.11 -1.16
C ASP A 47 -23.10 7.08 -0.82
N ARG A 48 -22.70 5.80 -0.63
CA ARG A 48 -23.61 4.75 -0.16
C ARG A 48 -24.22 5.07 1.21
N ARG A 49 -23.43 5.60 2.16
CA ARG A 49 -23.93 6.02 3.48
C ARG A 49 -24.95 7.15 3.41
N LYS A 50 -24.73 8.14 2.53
CA LYS A 50 -25.72 9.21 2.30
C LYS A 50 -27.05 8.64 1.81
N LYS A 51 -27.00 7.64 0.92
CA LYS A 51 -28.18 6.93 0.40
C LYS A 51 -28.86 6.04 1.45
N ALA A 52 -28.11 5.55 2.44
CA ALA A 52 -28.65 4.76 3.54
C ALA A 52 -29.49 5.59 4.54
N GLN A 53 -29.49 6.93 4.45
CA GLN A 53 -30.37 7.83 5.23
C GLN A 53 -30.34 7.59 6.76
N GLY A 54 -29.23 7.09 7.30
CA GLY A 54 -29.10 6.82 8.74
C GLY A 54 -29.57 5.43 9.19
N ASP A 55 -29.94 4.54 8.25
CA ASP A 55 -30.22 3.13 8.53
C ASP A 55 -28.98 2.45 9.15
N PRO A 56 -29.06 2.00 10.42
CA PRO A 56 -27.90 1.49 11.13
C PRO A 56 -27.38 0.16 10.55
N GLU A 57 -28.27 -0.73 10.10
CA GLU A 57 -27.89 -2.03 9.54
C GLU A 57 -27.15 -1.84 8.22
N LYS A 58 -27.69 -1.01 7.32
CA LYS A 58 -27.02 -0.68 6.05
C LYS A 58 -25.70 0.04 6.27
N ASN A 59 -25.63 0.95 7.23
CA ASN A 59 -24.38 1.66 7.53
C ASN A 59 -23.30 0.73 8.08
N GLN A 60 -23.68 -0.29 8.85
CA GLN A 60 -22.78 -1.32 9.33
C GLN A 60 -22.29 -2.20 8.17
N GLU A 61 -23.18 -2.68 7.30
CA GLU A 61 -22.82 -3.43 6.09
C GLU A 61 -21.83 -2.65 5.22
N ILE A 62 -22.12 -1.36 4.96
CA ILE A 62 -21.22 -0.49 4.18
C ILE A 62 -19.85 -0.31 4.86
N GLN A 63 -19.79 -0.31 6.20
CA GLN A 63 -18.53 -0.23 6.93
C GLN A 63 -17.71 -1.53 6.78
N GLU A 64 -18.36 -2.68 6.95
CA GLU A 64 -17.72 -3.99 6.84
C GLU A 64 -17.18 -4.20 5.41
N ASP A 65 -17.98 -3.87 4.39
CA ASP A 65 -17.58 -3.88 2.98
C ASP A 65 -16.35 -3.00 2.73
N LEU A 66 -16.38 -1.75 3.22
CA LEU A 66 -15.27 -0.82 3.06
C LEU A 66 -14.00 -1.37 3.71
N GLU A 67 -14.08 -1.98 4.89
CA GLU A 67 -12.92 -2.56 5.56
C GLU A 67 -12.29 -3.72 4.80
N LEU A 68 -13.12 -4.57 4.19
CA LEU A 68 -12.65 -5.65 3.32
C LEU A 68 -11.99 -5.10 2.06
N GLU A 69 -12.60 -4.09 1.43
CA GLU A 69 -12.08 -3.44 0.24
C GLU A 69 -10.73 -2.76 0.52
N LEU A 70 -10.61 -1.98 1.61
CA LEU A 70 -9.37 -1.33 2.01
C LEU A 70 -8.25 -2.35 2.29
N ARG A 71 -8.57 -3.46 2.98
CA ARG A 71 -7.61 -4.55 3.20
C ARG A 71 -7.14 -5.18 1.89
N SER A 72 -8.07 -5.46 0.98
CA SER A 72 -7.76 -6.02 -0.34
C SER A 72 -6.84 -5.09 -1.14
N ILE A 73 -7.15 -3.80 -1.19
CA ILE A 73 -6.32 -2.78 -1.87
C ILE A 73 -4.90 -2.75 -1.27
N GLN A 74 -4.78 -2.79 0.05
CA GLN A 74 -3.47 -2.77 0.71
C GLN A 74 -2.66 -4.04 0.42
N VAL A 75 -3.28 -5.23 0.43
CA VAL A 75 -2.62 -6.49 0.06
C VAL A 75 -2.16 -6.45 -1.41
N GLN A 76 -3.00 -5.97 -2.32
CA GLN A 76 -2.64 -5.82 -3.73
C GLN A 76 -1.47 -4.85 -3.93
N LYS A 77 -1.43 -3.75 -3.17
CA LYS A 77 -0.32 -2.79 -3.19
C LYS A 77 0.99 -3.45 -2.80
N GLU A 78 1.02 -4.16 -1.68
CA GLU A 78 2.23 -4.82 -1.20
C GLU A 78 2.68 -5.93 -2.14
N ASN A 79 1.75 -6.76 -2.64
CA ASN A 79 2.05 -7.79 -3.63
C ASN A 79 2.66 -7.21 -4.92
N ARG A 80 2.16 -6.06 -5.38
CA ARG A 80 2.71 -5.39 -6.58
C ARG A 80 4.12 -4.86 -6.32
N LYS A 81 4.32 -4.17 -5.19
CA LYS A 81 5.65 -3.67 -4.81
C LYS A 81 6.65 -4.80 -4.58
N GLU A 82 6.22 -5.92 -4.02
CA GLU A 82 7.06 -7.11 -3.85
C GLU A 82 7.48 -7.71 -5.19
N LYS A 83 6.55 -7.89 -6.12
CA LYS A 83 6.88 -8.34 -7.48
C LYS A 83 7.89 -7.43 -8.18
N MET A 84 7.73 -6.11 -8.02
CA MET A 84 8.69 -5.13 -8.57
C MET A 84 10.06 -5.28 -7.92
N ARG A 85 10.12 -5.40 -6.59
CA ARG A 85 11.38 -5.64 -5.86
C ARG A 85 12.04 -6.95 -6.28
N GLN A 86 11.28 -8.03 -6.48
CA GLN A 86 11.81 -9.29 -6.99
C GLN A 86 12.37 -9.14 -8.41
N GLY A 87 11.71 -8.36 -9.27
CA GLY A 87 12.20 -8.04 -10.61
C GLY A 87 13.49 -7.23 -10.60
N PHE A 88 13.61 -6.23 -9.71
CA PHE A 88 14.82 -5.42 -9.55
C PHE A 88 16.04 -6.22 -9.10
N ASN A 89 15.82 -7.37 -8.46
CA ASN A 89 16.89 -8.24 -7.98
C ASN A 89 17.34 -9.27 -9.03
N GLN A 90 16.64 -9.36 -10.16
CA GLN A 90 16.94 -10.28 -11.27
C GLN A 90 17.69 -9.61 -12.44
N GLU A 91 17.91 -8.29 -12.37
CA GLU A 91 18.77 -7.51 -13.26
C GLU A 91 20.16 -7.28 -12.63
#